data_AF-A0A1M5WY61-F1
#
_entry.id   AF-A0A1M5WY61-F1
#
_cell.length_a   1.000
_cell.length_b   1.000
_cell.length_c   1.000
_cell.angle_alpha   90.00
_cell.angle_beta   90.00
_cell.angle_gamma   90.00
#
_symmetry.space_group_name_H-M   'P 1'
#
loop_
_entity.id
_entity.type
_entity.pdbx_description
1 polymer ?
#
loop_
_entity_poly.entity_id
_entity_poly.type
_entity_poly.pdbx_seq_one_letter_code
_entity_poly.pdbx_strand_id
1 'polypeptide(L)'
;MRSILVCLIGLTMTASSGLALAEMKLSTKAAPGANETRYFTSIDGLMEGNADVILKETRQGKTVTSAVLDVCYPAEKGSDRKDRFVANLAVNGQTLTGSTQSLGDKLPVTVKLVRRPTGDSFEFKGQISVGQTVTEVASSDNSDLSEKEFQDNQTTDDGITPAPVDFTEVSPESIGVRVKLDAALDFLKGLKGQDVEVSLSSLTVSCDALRAGEQTINLSTDPNRAAALIAKFKSSPGVVAAGWTTGIVEMERSIRFSAADWRDGDKPNRDKLAAAIAGVLTKTLSAKSSSSAWDANTGALRLTFKRPSPLFPALELTETIEVTALVAPDKPGGSDRLMLWIGNPVTTTTDESAGAKLNLADEASADEEEDQKDDNGSVDALAREFKGQRWDADKSAWK
;
A
#
# COMPACT_ATOMS: atom_id res chain seq x y z
N MET A 1 35.54 68.73 -22.00
CA MET A 1 34.75 69.89 -22.44
C MET A 1 33.30 69.49 -22.53
N ARG A 2 32.41 70.23 -21.84
CA ARG A 2 30.91 70.20 -21.83
C ARG A 2 30.30 68.93 -21.22
N SER A 3 29.82 68.85 -19.98
CA SER A 3 28.97 69.67 -19.07
C SER A 3 27.46 69.65 -19.38
N ILE A 4 26.69 69.64 -18.26
CA ILE A 4 25.20 69.61 -18.05
C ILE A 4 24.67 68.18 -17.83
N LEU A 5 24.30 67.66 -16.65
CA LEU A 5 23.95 68.13 -15.29
C LEU A 5 22.57 68.79 -15.13
N VAL A 6 21.57 68.03 -14.64
CA VAL A 6 20.44 68.39 -13.72
C VAL A 6 19.83 67.06 -13.22
N CYS A 7 20.05 66.63 -11.96
CA CYS A 7 19.13 66.63 -10.77
C CYS A 7 17.77 65.94 -11.01
N LEU A 8 17.25 65.01 -10.19
CA LEU A 8 17.06 65.04 -8.72
C LEU A 8 16.88 63.61 -8.12
N ILE A 9 17.46 63.38 -6.93
CA ILE A 9 16.90 62.83 -5.66
C ILE A 9 15.85 61.70 -5.80
N GLY A 10 15.96 60.50 -5.24
CA GLY A 10 16.67 60.02 -4.05
C GLY A 10 15.67 59.34 -3.10
N LEU A 11 15.70 58.01 -3.00
CA LEU A 11 15.20 57.24 -1.84
C LEU A 11 15.66 55.78 -1.95
N THR A 12 16.73 55.48 -1.22
CA THR A 12 17.25 54.13 -0.98
C THR A 12 16.36 53.42 0.03
N MET A 13 15.58 52.44 -0.42
CA MET A 13 14.93 51.45 0.45
C MET A 13 15.83 50.21 0.52
N THR A 14 16.21 49.89 1.75
CA THR A 14 17.00 48.74 2.17
C THR A 14 16.33 47.43 1.77
N ALA A 15 17.08 46.56 1.09
CA ALA A 15 16.70 45.18 0.86
C ALA A 15 16.77 44.41 2.19
N SER A 16 15.62 44.17 2.80
CA SER A 16 15.42 43.07 3.75
C SER A 16 14.60 42.02 3.02
N SER A 17 15.25 40.95 2.58
CA SER A 17 14.63 39.71 2.12
C SER A 17 13.89 39.08 3.29
N GLY A 18 12.64 39.53 3.49
CA GLY A 18 11.68 38.88 4.37
C GLY A 18 11.29 37.53 3.78
N LEU A 19 11.37 36.50 4.61
CA LEU A 19 10.81 35.18 4.36
C LEU A 19 9.39 35.32 3.82
N ALA A 20 9.17 34.88 2.58
CA ALA A 20 7.85 34.74 2.02
C ALA A 20 7.16 33.55 2.71
N LEU A 21 6.53 33.81 3.86
CA LEU A 21 5.39 33.02 4.30
C LEU A 21 4.32 33.21 3.23
N ALA A 22 4.02 32.15 2.49
CA ALA A 22 2.89 32.13 1.58
C ALA A 22 1.63 32.38 2.43
N GLU A 23 1.08 33.59 2.36
CA GLU A 23 -0.27 33.85 2.82
C GLU A 23 -1.20 32.94 2.03
N MET A 24 -1.71 31.90 2.67
CA MET A 24 -2.91 31.19 2.22
C MET A 24 -4.03 32.22 2.15
N LYS A 25 -4.20 32.80 0.97
CA LYS A 25 -5.29 33.70 0.67
C LYS A 25 -6.57 32.88 0.74
N LEU A 26 -7.31 33.05 1.85
CA LEU A 26 -8.68 32.59 2.01
C LEU A 26 -9.45 32.82 0.71
N SER A 27 -10.05 31.74 0.19
CA SER A 27 -10.77 31.71 -1.07
C SER A 27 -11.72 32.91 -1.20
N THR A 28 -11.68 33.57 -2.36
CA THR A 28 -12.54 34.71 -2.69
C THR A 28 -14.00 34.36 -2.45
N LYS A 29 -14.63 35.08 -1.51
CA LYS A 29 -16.05 35.00 -1.16
C LYS A 29 -16.93 34.84 -2.41
N ALA A 30 -17.71 33.76 -2.45
CA ALA A 30 -18.61 33.46 -3.56
C ALA A 30 -19.60 34.61 -3.85
N ALA A 31 -19.95 34.78 -5.14
CA ALA A 31 -20.91 35.78 -5.56
C ALA A 31 -22.29 35.58 -4.87
N PRO A 32 -23.02 36.65 -4.50
CA PRO A 32 -24.30 36.53 -3.83
C PRO A 32 -25.28 35.66 -4.65
N GLY A 33 -25.79 34.59 -4.05
CA GLY A 33 -26.73 33.67 -4.69
C GLY A 33 -26.10 32.53 -5.51
N ALA A 34 -24.77 32.44 -5.57
CA ALA A 34 -24.09 31.28 -6.13
C ALA A 34 -24.30 30.04 -5.25
N ASN A 35 -24.48 28.89 -5.91
CA ASN A 35 -24.49 27.61 -5.22
C ASN A 35 -23.06 27.22 -4.84
N GLU A 36 -22.83 26.86 -3.59
CA GLU A 36 -21.55 26.38 -3.09
C GLU A 36 -21.70 24.93 -2.61
N THR A 37 -20.72 24.08 -2.93
CA THR A 37 -20.63 22.73 -2.39
C THR A 37 -19.65 22.68 -1.24
N ARG A 38 -20.09 22.10 -0.12
CA ARG A 38 -19.30 21.95 1.11
C ARG A 38 -19.32 20.49 1.54
N TYR A 39 -18.22 20.04 2.13
CA TYR A 39 -18.04 18.66 2.58
C TYR A 39 -17.76 18.64 4.08
N PHE A 40 -18.38 17.70 4.78
CA PHE A 40 -17.92 17.26 6.09
C PHE A 40 -17.35 15.86 5.93
N THR A 41 -16.08 15.67 6.25
CA THR A 41 -15.38 14.37 6.18
C THR A 41 -15.21 13.71 7.55
N SER A 42 -15.71 14.35 8.59
CA SER A 42 -15.75 13.85 9.97
C SER A 42 -17.08 14.24 10.59
N ILE A 43 -17.82 13.27 11.12
CA ILE A 43 -19.00 13.48 11.97
C ILE A 43 -18.89 12.52 13.15
N ASP A 44 -18.44 13.04 14.29
CA ASP A 44 -18.22 12.24 15.50
C ASP A 44 -19.47 11.50 15.99
N GLY A 45 -19.25 10.33 16.60
CA GLY A 45 -20.30 9.50 17.20
C GLY A 45 -21.12 8.68 16.21
N LEU A 46 -20.84 8.77 14.90
CA LEU A 46 -21.53 7.97 13.89
C LEU A 46 -21.00 6.52 13.91
N MET A 47 -21.91 5.54 14.06
CA MET A 47 -21.63 4.10 14.22
C MET A 47 -20.54 3.80 15.27
N GLU A 48 -20.72 4.29 16.49
CA GLU A 48 -19.75 4.15 17.60
C GLU A 48 -18.36 4.74 17.28
N GLY A 49 -18.27 5.69 16.34
CA GLY A 49 -17.03 6.35 15.94
C GLY A 49 -16.15 5.56 14.96
N ASN A 50 -16.64 4.43 14.44
CA ASN A 50 -15.89 3.56 13.54
C ASN A 50 -16.27 3.71 12.06
N ALA A 51 -17.07 4.73 11.73
CA ALA A 51 -17.49 5.01 10.37
C ALA A 51 -16.64 6.13 9.73
N ASP A 52 -16.40 5.95 8.44
CA ASP A 52 -15.92 7.00 7.54
C ASP A 52 -17.15 7.66 6.90
N VAL A 53 -17.27 8.98 7.07
CA VAL A 53 -18.47 9.74 6.77
C VAL A 53 -18.15 10.91 5.88
N ILE A 54 -18.86 11.01 4.75
CA ILE A 54 -18.84 12.17 3.88
C ILE A 54 -20.25 12.73 3.76
N LEU A 55 -20.49 13.90 4.34
CA LEU A 55 -21.72 14.67 4.11
C LEU A 55 -21.42 15.80 3.12
N LYS A 56 -21.97 15.67 1.91
CA LYS A 56 -21.93 16.71 0.88
C LYS A 56 -23.18 17.58 1.00
N GLU A 57 -22.99 18.87 1.19
CA GLU A 57 -24.07 19.87 1.16
C GLU A 57 -23.92 20.78 -0.06
N THR A 58 -25.04 21.08 -0.71
CA THR A 58 -25.13 22.24 -1.62
C THR A 58 -25.86 23.35 -0.90
N ARG A 59 -25.29 24.55 -0.93
CA ARG A 59 -25.80 25.73 -0.22
C ARG A 59 -26.04 26.89 -1.17
N GLN A 60 -27.09 27.65 -0.91
CA GLN A 60 -27.30 28.97 -1.49
C GLN A 60 -27.23 30.01 -0.36
N GLY A 61 -26.08 30.67 -0.23
CA GLY A 61 -25.78 31.45 0.96
C GLY A 61 -25.73 30.57 2.21
N LYS A 62 -26.54 30.86 3.23
CA LYS A 62 -26.61 30.07 4.48
C LYS A 62 -27.61 28.91 4.42
N THR A 63 -28.39 28.81 3.35
CA THR A 63 -29.46 27.82 3.22
C THR A 63 -28.93 26.58 2.53
N VAL A 64 -29.10 25.41 3.16
CA VAL A 64 -28.81 24.11 2.51
C VAL A 64 -29.97 23.80 1.57
N THR A 65 -29.66 23.50 0.31
CA THR A 65 -30.66 23.20 -0.74
C THR A 65 -30.72 21.71 -1.06
N SER A 66 -29.61 20.99 -0.87
CA SER A 66 -29.55 19.53 -0.97
C SER A 66 -28.41 19.00 -0.11
N ALA A 67 -28.54 17.75 0.33
CA ALA A 67 -27.49 17.05 1.06
C ALA A 67 -27.43 15.57 0.66
N VAL A 68 -26.23 15.02 0.59
CA VAL A 68 -25.97 13.60 0.34
C VAL A 68 -25.04 13.10 1.43
N LEU A 69 -25.47 12.06 2.13
CA LEU A 69 -24.69 11.40 3.16
C LEU A 69 -24.16 10.07 2.63
N ASP A 70 -22.85 9.93 2.59
CA ASP A 70 -22.13 8.70 2.23
C ASP A 70 -21.41 8.18 3.47
N VAL A 71 -21.81 7.00 3.95
CA VAL A 71 -21.26 6.39 5.16
C VAL A 71 -20.70 5.03 4.81
N CYS A 72 -19.44 4.80 5.14
CA CYS A 72 -18.80 3.50 5.17
C CYS A 72 -18.54 3.09 6.62
N TYR A 73 -18.93 1.88 7.00
CA TYR A 73 -18.95 1.43 8.39
C TYR A 73 -18.64 -0.07 8.51
N PRO A 74 -18.18 -0.56 9.67
CA PRO A 74 -18.04 -1.99 9.92
C PRO A 74 -19.41 -2.65 9.90
N ALA A 75 -19.60 -3.65 9.04
CA ALA A 75 -20.86 -4.39 8.93
C ALA A 75 -21.18 -5.15 10.23
N GLU A 76 -20.14 -5.57 10.96
CA GLU A 76 -20.22 -6.29 12.22
C GLU A 76 -19.23 -5.71 13.23
N LYS A 77 -19.60 -5.78 14.52
CA LYS A 77 -18.75 -5.26 15.61
C LYS A 77 -17.44 -6.05 15.68
N GLY A 78 -16.32 -5.36 15.63
CA GLY A 78 -14.98 -5.96 15.67
C GLY A 78 -14.57 -6.67 14.36
N SER A 79 -15.30 -6.45 13.26
CA SER A 79 -14.96 -6.99 11.95
C SER A 79 -14.36 -5.92 11.04
N ASP A 80 -13.38 -6.33 10.23
CA ASP A 80 -12.84 -5.50 9.14
C ASP A 80 -13.77 -5.43 7.93
N ARG A 81 -14.80 -6.30 7.88
CA ARG A 81 -15.82 -6.27 6.82
C ARG A 81 -16.57 -4.94 6.87
N LYS A 82 -16.41 -4.12 5.84
CA LYS A 82 -17.12 -2.84 5.70
C LYS A 82 -18.37 -3.00 4.83
N ASP A 83 -19.38 -2.21 5.13
CA ASP A 83 -20.51 -1.93 4.24
C ASP A 83 -20.63 -0.41 4.07
N ARG A 84 -21.34 0.03 3.03
CA ARG A 84 -21.50 1.44 2.67
C ARG A 84 -22.95 1.71 2.32
N PHE A 85 -23.45 2.89 2.63
CA PHE A 85 -24.68 3.40 2.03
C PHE A 85 -24.53 4.84 1.58
N VAL A 86 -25.30 5.23 0.56
CA VAL A 86 -25.43 6.61 0.11
C VAL A 86 -26.89 7.01 0.20
N ALA A 87 -27.18 8.06 0.96
CA ALA A 87 -28.52 8.57 1.18
C ALA A 87 -28.66 10.00 0.65
N ASN A 88 -29.58 10.20 -0.29
CA ASN A 88 -30.04 11.54 -0.65
C ASN A 88 -30.96 12.06 0.47
N LEU A 89 -30.63 13.20 1.07
CA LEU A 89 -31.36 13.75 2.20
C LEU A 89 -32.29 14.88 1.75
N ALA A 90 -33.58 14.71 2.05
CA ALA A 90 -34.55 15.78 1.99
C ALA A 90 -34.24 16.83 3.06
N VAL A 91 -34.14 18.09 2.63
CA VAL A 91 -33.81 19.23 3.49
C VAL A 91 -35.08 19.97 3.88
N ASN A 92 -35.37 20.04 5.18
CA ASN A 92 -36.48 20.81 5.73
C ASN A 92 -35.98 21.71 6.87
N GLY A 93 -35.65 22.95 6.53
CA GLY A 93 -34.96 23.87 7.44
C GLY A 93 -33.61 23.31 7.87
N GLN A 94 -33.49 23.00 9.16
CA GLN A 94 -32.28 22.38 9.74
C GLN A 94 -32.33 20.85 9.75
N THR A 95 -33.45 20.25 9.37
CA THR A 95 -33.64 18.80 9.41
C THR A 95 -33.23 18.18 8.07
N LEU A 96 -32.43 17.13 8.12
CA LEU A 96 -31.98 16.31 6.99
C LEU A 96 -32.51 14.90 7.18
N THR A 97 -33.36 14.43 6.27
CA THR A 97 -33.95 13.08 6.35
C THR A 97 -33.82 12.31 5.06
N GLY A 98 -33.48 11.03 5.13
CA GLY A 98 -33.39 10.18 3.95
C GLY A 98 -33.63 8.71 4.28
N SER A 99 -33.88 7.93 3.23
CA SER A 99 -33.90 6.48 3.29
C SER A 99 -33.18 5.90 2.08
N THR A 100 -32.53 4.76 2.28
CA THR A 100 -31.77 4.05 1.23
C THR A 100 -31.60 2.58 1.63
N GLN A 101 -30.72 1.86 0.95
CA GLN A 101 -30.24 0.56 1.37
C GLN A 101 -28.70 0.54 1.41
N SER A 102 -28.14 -0.31 2.26
CA SER A 102 -26.70 -0.57 2.23
C SER A 102 -26.29 -1.30 0.94
N LEU A 103 -25.02 -1.16 0.56
CA LEU A 103 -24.51 -1.63 -0.71
C LEU A 103 -24.27 -3.13 -0.70
N GLY A 104 -23.62 -3.64 0.34
CA GLY A 104 -23.29 -5.05 0.51
C GLY A 104 -24.50 -5.87 0.95
N ASP A 105 -24.92 -5.69 2.21
CA ASP A 105 -25.92 -6.54 2.85
C ASP A 105 -27.37 -6.18 2.47
N LYS A 106 -27.55 -5.11 1.69
CA LYS A 106 -28.87 -4.61 1.24
C LYS A 106 -29.82 -4.30 2.40
N LEU A 107 -29.27 -3.89 3.54
CA LEU A 107 -30.06 -3.57 4.73
C LEU A 107 -30.81 -2.24 4.51
N PRO A 108 -32.07 -2.11 4.96
CA PRO A 108 -32.77 -0.83 4.91
C PRO A 108 -32.06 0.19 5.81
N VAL A 109 -31.90 1.41 5.30
CA VAL A 109 -31.27 2.52 6.02
C VAL A 109 -32.23 3.68 6.13
N THR A 110 -32.31 4.28 7.32
CA THR A 110 -33.01 5.56 7.54
C THR A 110 -32.07 6.54 8.24
N VAL A 111 -32.14 7.80 7.81
CA VAL A 111 -31.30 8.89 8.31
C VAL A 111 -32.22 10.01 8.76
N LYS A 112 -32.02 10.50 9.98
CA LYS A 112 -32.65 11.72 10.49
C LYS A 112 -31.63 12.51 11.30
N LEU A 113 -31.15 13.60 10.73
CA LEU A 113 -30.19 14.50 11.35
C LEU A 113 -30.78 15.91 11.47
N VAL A 114 -30.35 16.64 12.49
CA VAL A 114 -30.64 18.05 12.70
C VAL A 114 -29.30 18.77 12.76
N ARG A 115 -29.13 19.72 11.86
CA ARG A 115 -27.92 20.52 11.68
C ARG A 115 -28.08 21.87 12.36
N ARG A 116 -27.19 22.21 13.29
CA ARG A 116 -27.17 23.50 13.99
C ARG A 116 -25.84 24.22 13.75
N PRO A 117 -25.83 25.37 13.06
CA PRO A 117 -24.65 26.22 13.00
C PRO A 117 -24.30 26.79 14.38
N THR A 118 -23.03 26.70 14.76
CA THR A 118 -22.48 27.17 16.03
C THR A 118 -21.25 28.05 15.78
N GLY A 119 -21.47 29.33 15.47
CA GLY A 119 -20.39 30.21 15.05
C GLY A 119 -19.85 29.79 13.68
N ASP A 120 -18.58 29.38 13.66
CA ASP A 120 -17.89 28.90 12.45
C ASP A 120 -17.90 27.38 12.32
N SER A 121 -18.47 26.65 13.30
CA SER A 121 -18.62 25.19 13.27
C SER A 121 -20.08 24.75 13.20
N PHE A 122 -20.30 23.43 13.14
CA PHE A 122 -21.61 22.82 13.03
C PHE A 122 -21.80 21.67 14.02
N GLU A 123 -22.98 21.61 14.61
CA GLU A 123 -23.47 20.50 15.41
C GLU A 123 -24.44 19.64 14.60
N PHE A 124 -24.28 18.32 14.67
CA PHE A 124 -25.21 17.33 14.10
C PHE A 124 -25.79 16.45 15.20
N LYS A 125 -27.12 16.42 15.30
CA LYS A 125 -27.86 15.59 16.25
C LYS A 125 -28.93 14.75 15.56
N GLY A 126 -29.10 13.50 15.93
CA GLY A 126 -30.18 12.69 15.40
C GLY A 126 -29.95 11.20 15.51
N GLN A 127 -30.48 10.44 14.56
CA GLN A 127 -30.40 8.99 14.54
C GLN A 127 -30.21 8.49 13.12
N ILE A 128 -29.41 7.43 13.00
CA ILE A 128 -29.27 6.64 11.79
C ILE A 128 -29.62 5.21 12.14
N SER A 129 -30.47 4.58 11.33
CA SER A 129 -30.81 3.17 11.49
C SER A 129 -30.31 2.39 10.29
N VAL A 130 -29.64 1.26 10.54
CA VAL A 130 -29.20 0.30 9.53
C VAL A 130 -29.75 -1.07 9.93
N GLY A 131 -30.68 -1.59 9.14
CA GLY A 131 -31.44 -2.79 9.53
C GLY A 131 -32.20 -2.56 10.84
N GLN A 132 -31.85 -3.32 11.88
CA GLN A 132 -32.44 -3.21 13.22
C GLN A 132 -31.61 -2.32 14.17
N THR A 133 -30.39 -1.95 13.78
CA THR A 133 -29.47 -1.19 14.62
C THR A 133 -29.75 0.29 14.51
N VAL A 134 -29.98 0.96 15.65
CA VAL A 134 -30.16 2.41 15.73
C VAL A 134 -28.95 3.03 16.42
N THR A 135 -28.30 3.98 15.76
CA THR A 135 -27.20 4.75 16.32
C THR A 135 -27.64 6.20 16.54
N GLU A 136 -27.45 6.71 17.75
CA GLU A 136 -27.61 8.13 18.03
C GLU A 136 -26.38 8.91 17.54
N VAL A 137 -26.64 10.00 16.83
CA VAL A 137 -25.60 10.93 16.38
C VAL A 137 -25.65 12.14 17.28
N ALA A 138 -24.51 12.47 17.88
CA ALA A 138 -24.30 13.67 18.70
C ALA A 138 -22.88 14.18 18.47
N SER A 139 -22.70 14.96 17.40
CA SER A 139 -21.43 15.56 17.02
C SER A 139 -21.48 17.07 17.22
N SER A 140 -20.59 17.62 18.04
CA SER A 140 -20.72 19.01 18.53
C SER A 140 -19.74 20.03 17.92
N ASP A 141 -18.78 19.61 17.09
CA ASP A 141 -17.78 20.55 16.53
C ASP A 141 -17.26 20.08 15.17
N ASN A 142 -18.03 20.32 14.11
CA ASN A 142 -17.68 19.90 12.75
C ASN A 142 -17.30 21.11 11.90
N SER A 143 -16.16 21.01 11.21
CA SER A 143 -15.74 21.97 10.17
C SER A 143 -16.06 21.42 8.79
N ASP A 144 -16.29 22.31 7.84
CA ASP A 144 -16.52 21.93 6.45
C ASP A 144 -15.37 22.33 5.53
N LEU A 145 -15.18 21.54 4.48
CA LEU A 145 -14.21 21.75 3.42
C LEU A 145 -14.93 22.29 2.18
N SER A 146 -14.25 23.15 1.43
CA SER A 146 -14.66 23.47 0.07
C SER A 146 -14.50 22.26 -0.85
N GLU A 147 -15.18 22.28 -2.00
CA GLU A 147 -14.99 21.26 -3.05
C GLU A 147 -13.52 21.10 -3.45
N LYS A 148 -12.78 22.21 -3.58
CA LYS A 148 -11.37 22.14 -3.96
C LYS A 148 -10.54 21.44 -2.89
N GLU A 149 -10.69 21.82 -1.62
CA GLU A 149 -9.96 21.17 -0.51
C GLU A 149 -10.31 19.69 -0.40
N PHE A 150 -11.58 19.34 -0.58
CA PHE A 150 -12.00 17.95 -0.61
C PHE A 150 -11.30 17.17 -1.73
N GLN A 151 -11.32 17.67 -2.97
CA GLN A 151 -10.68 17.00 -4.11
C GLN A 151 -9.15 16.92 -3.98
N ASP A 152 -8.50 17.97 -3.47
CA ASP A 152 -7.05 18.00 -3.25
C ASP A 152 -6.61 16.96 -2.18
N ASN A 153 -7.53 16.53 -1.31
CA ASN A 153 -7.31 15.49 -0.30
C ASN A 153 -7.64 14.07 -0.77
N GLN A 154 -8.20 13.88 -1.97
CA GLN A 154 -8.49 12.55 -2.49
C GLN A 154 -7.23 11.93 -3.11
N THR A 155 -6.70 10.88 -2.49
CA THR A 155 -5.61 10.07 -3.07
C THR A 155 -6.18 8.79 -3.66
N THR A 156 -5.84 8.47 -4.90
CA THR A 156 -6.09 7.13 -5.47
C THR A 156 -4.92 6.75 -6.35
N ASP A 157 -3.89 6.18 -5.74
CA ASP A 157 -2.83 5.46 -6.45
C ASP A 157 -2.91 4.00 -6.04
N ASP A 158 -3.11 3.10 -7.01
CA ASP A 158 -3.11 1.66 -6.77
C ASP A 158 -1.75 1.03 -7.04
N GLY A 159 -0.75 1.82 -7.46
CA GLY A 159 0.59 1.38 -7.78
C GLY A 159 0.67 0.43 -8.97
N ILE A 160 -0.39 0.28 -9.78
CA ILE A 160 -0.41 -0.66 -10.89
C ILE A 160 0.30 -0.06 -12.09
N THR A 161 1.45 -0.62 -12.44
CA THR A 161 2.20 -0.29 -13.66
C THR A 161 1.97 -1.37 -14.73
N PRO A 162 1.19 -1.12 -15.81
CA PRO A 162 0.75 -2.16 -16.74
C PRO A 162 1.84 -2.75 -17.63
N ALA A 163 2.93 -2.01 -17.83
CA ALA A 163 4.06 -2.35 -18.70
C ALA A 163 5.31 -1.55 -18.27
N PRO A 164 5.93 -1.90 -17.13
CA PRO A 164 7.13 -1.21 -16.67
C PRO A 164 8.29 -1.46 -17.65
N VAL A 165 9.21 -0.50 -17.76
CA VAL A 165 10.39 -0.62 -18.65
C VAL A 165 11.33 -1.70 -18.15
N ASP A 166 11.51 -1.76 -16.83
CA ASP A 166 12.25 -2.77 -16.08
C ASP A 166 11.66 -2.88 -14.67
N PHE A 167 12.24 -3.72 -13.81
CA PHE A 167 11.77 -3.95 -12.45
C PHE A 167 12.49 -3.10 -11.38
N THR A 168 12.93 -1.89 -11.73
CA THR A 168 13.57 -0.97 -10.76
C THR A 168 12.57 -0.23 -9.87
N GLU A 169 11.33 -0.04 -10.33
CA GLU A 169 10.25 0.66 -9.61
C GLU A 169 9.12 -0.27 -9.13
N VAL A 170 9.06 -1.49 -9.67
CA VAL A 170 8.04 -2.50 -9.35
C VAL A 170 8.70 -3.87 -9.31
N SER A 171 8.08 -4.83 -8.63
CA SER A 171 8.70 -6.14 -8.38
C SER A 171 8.20 -7.18 -9.39
N PRO A 172 9.09 -8.06 -9.90
CA PRO A 172 8.77 -9.01 -10.98
C PRO A 172 7.71 -10.05 -10.63
N GLU A 173 7.58 -10.39 -9.35
CA GLU A 173 6.63 -11.36 -8.80
C GLU A 173 5.28 -10.74 -8.42
N SER A 174 5.23 -9.42 -8.20
CA SER A 174 4.08 -8.72 -7.61
C SER A 174 3.15 -8.18 -8.69
N ILE A 175 1.87 -8.54 -8.60
CA ILE A 175 0.82 -8.19 -9.56
C ILE A 175 -0.34 -7.54 -8.80
N GLY A 176 -0.75 -6.37 -9.26
CA GLY A 176 -2.01 -5.74 -8.87
C GLY A 176 -3.09 -5.99 -9.92
N VAL A 177 -4.30 -6.34 -9.49
CA VAL A 177 -5.48 -6.46 -10.35
C VAL A 177 -6.62 -5.65 -9.78
N ARG A 178 -6.96 -4.54 -10.45
CA ARG A 178 -8.12 -3.72 -10.12
C ARG A 178 -9.37 -4.32 -10.75
N VAL A 179 -10.35 -4.69 -9.93
CA VAL A 179 -11.58 -5.39 -10.33
C VAL A 179 -12.80 -4.65 -9.77
N LYS A 180 -13.89 -4.61 -10.53
CA LYS A 180 -15.17 -4.09 -10.03
C LYS A 180 -15.68 -4.92 -8.85
N LEU A 181 -16.30 -4.28 -7.87
CA LEU A 181 -16.77 -4.96 -6.66
C LEU A 181 -17.77 -6.09 -6.92
N ASP A 182 -18.64 -5.93 -7.92
CA ASP A 182 -19.62 -6.94 -8.31
C ASP A 182 -18.98 -8.16 -9.01
N ALA A 183 -17.76 -8.01 -9.55
CA ALA A 183 -17.00 -9.07 -10.19
C ALA A 183 -15.90 -9.68 -9.31
N ALA A 184 -15.53 -9.03 -8.20
CA ALA A 184 -14.41 -9.43 -7.35
C ALA A 184 -14.53 -10.87 -6.83
N LEU A 185 -15.73 -11.29 -6.41
CA LEU A 185 -15.96 -12.65 -5.91
C LEU A 185 -15.67 -13.72 -6.98
N ASP A 186 -16.14 -13.51 -8.20
CA ASP A 186 -15.96 -14.49 -9.27
C ASP A 186 -14.53 -14.48 -9.80
N PHE A 187 -13.88 -13.30 -9.83
CA PHE A 187 -12.44 -13.19 -10.08
C PHE A 187 -11.63 -14.02 -9.06
N LEU A 188 -11.88 -13.84 -7.75
CA LEU A 188 -11.20 -14.60 -6.68
C LEU A 188 -11.47 -16.11 -6.75
N LYS A 189 -12.69 -16.52 -7.10
CA LYS A 189 -12.98 -17.96 -7.35
C LYS A 189 -12.15 -18.49 -8.51
N GLY A 190 -11.95 -17.70 -9.56
CA GLY A 190 -11.13 -18.04 -10.72
C GLY A 190 -9.63 -18.20 -10.42
N LEU A 191 -9.15 -17.66 -9.30
CA LEU A 191 -7.76 -17.84 -8.85
C LEU A 191 -7.52 -19.17 -8.13
N LYS A 192 -8.58 -19.87 -7.69
CA LYS A 192 -8.42 -21.15 -6.99
C LYS A 192 -7.72 -22.18 -7.88
N GLY A 193 -6.65 -22.79 -7.35
CA GLY A 193 -5.84 -23.77 -8.08
C GLY A 193 -4.96 -23.17 -9.17
N GLN A 194 -4.85 -21.84 -9.27
CA GLN A 194 -3.77 -21.19 -10.01
C GLN A 194 -2.53 -21.10 -9.11
N ASP A 195 -1.34 -21.12 -9.72
CA ASP A 195 -0.06 -20.99 -9.01
C ASP A 195 0.21 -19.50 -8.67
N VAL A 196 -0.64 -18.93 -7.82
CA VAL A 196 -0.57 -17.55 -7.33
C VAL A 196 -0.87 -17.52 -5.84
N GLU A 197 -0.26 -16.58 -5.13
CA GLU A 197 -0.60 -16.26 -3.75
C GLU A 197 -1.39 -14.96 -3.71
N VAL A 198 -2.51 -14.95 -3.00
CA VAL A 198 -3.33 -13.76 -2.83
C VAL A 198 -2.98 -13.11 -1.50
N SER A 199 -2.64 -11.82 -1.52
CA SER A 199 -2.40 -11.07 -0.28
C SER A 199 -3.71 -10.95 0.51
N LEU A 200 -3.71 -11.48 1.73
CA LEU A 200 -4.89 -11.46 2.62
C LEU A 200 -5.35 -10.02 2.91
N SER A 201 -4.42 -9.08 3.09
CA SER A 201 -4.76 -7.67 3.35
C SER A 201 -5.48 -7.01 2.18
N SER A 202 -5.24 -7.48 0.94
CA SER A 202 -5.93 -6.98 -0.25
C SER A 202 -7.37 -7.49 -0.40
N LEU A 203 -7.79 -8.48 0.40
CA LEU A 203 -9.17 -9.00 0.39
C LEU A 203 -10.14 -8.08 1.15
N THR A 204 -9.65 -7.32 2.12
CA THR A 204 -10.46 -6.36 2.86
C THR A 204 -10.77 -5.15 1.97
N VAL A 205 -12.06 -4.86 1.77
CA VAL A 205 -12.51 -3.73 0.95
C VAL A 205 -12.46 -2.44 1.78
N SER A 206 -11.60 -1.50 1.40
CA SER A 206 -11.53 -0.19 2.05
C SER A 206 -12.75 0.67 1.72
N CYS A 207 -12.98 1.74 2.50
CA CYS A 207 -14.04 2.69 2.22
C CYS A 207 -13.85 3.41 0.88
N ASP A 208 -12.60 3.69 0.50
CA ASP A 208 -12.28 4.26 -0.81
C ASP A 208 -12.58 3.30 -1.95
N ALA A 209 -12.28 2.01 -1.80
CA ALA A 209 -12.65 0.98 -2.77
C ALA A 209 -14.19 0.86 -2.90
N LEU A 210 -14.92 0.88 -1.77
CA LEU A 210 -16.39 0.92 -1.77
C LEU A 210 -16.95 2.17 -2.45
N ARG A 211 -16.25 3.31 -2.38
CA ARG A 211 -16.60 4.56 -3.07
C ARG A 211 -16.31 4.53 -4.55
N ALA A 212 -15.16 4.01 -4.93
CA ALA A 212 -14.73 3.84 -6.32
C ALA A 212 -15.55 2.77 -7.06
N GLY A 213 -16.13 1.80 -6.34
CA GLY A 213 -16.82 0.66 -6.95
C GLY A 213 -15.86 -0.41 -7.48
N GLU A 214 -14.58 -0.30 -7.13
CA GLU A 214 -13.48 -1.13 -7.60
C GLU A 214 -12.53 -1.43 -6.43
N GLN A 215 -11.93 -2.61 -6.44
CA GLN A 215 -10.96 -3.06 -5.45
C GLN A 215 -9.72 -3.59 -6.16
N THR A 216 -8.55 -3.31 -5.61
CA THR A 216 -7.30 -3.89 -6.09
C THR A 216 -6.97 -5.15 -5.28
N ILE A 217 -6.85 -6.28 -5.97
CA ILE A 217 -6.39 -7.54 -5.42
C ILE A 217 -4.90 -7.66 -5.72
N ASN A 218 -4.08 -7.83 -4.69
CA ASN A 218 -2.63 -7.98 -4.81
C ASN A 218 -2.26 -9.46 -4.78
N LEU A 219 -1.43 -9.85 -5.74
CA LEU A 219 -1.04 -11.23 -6.01
C LEU A 219 0.48 -11.34 -6.11
N SER A 220 1.02 -12.46 -5.64
CA SER A 220 2.41 -12.85 -5.91
C SER A 220 2.44 -14.10 -6.79
N THR A 221 3.33 -14.15 -7.78
CA THR A 221 3.50 -15.32 -8.64
C THR A 221 4.93 -15.43 -9.16
N ASP A 222 5.31 -16.61 -9.65
CA ASP A 222 6.55 -16.83 -10.40
C ASP A 222 6.72 -15.76 -11.51
N PRO A 223 7.80 -14.97 -11.47
CA PRO A 223 8.11 -13.97 -12.49
C PRO A 223 8.02 -14.45 -13.94
N ASN A 224 8.31 -15.74 -14.18
CA ASN A 224 8.25 -16.32 -15.52
C ASN A 224 6.80 -16.49 -16.04
N ARG A 225 5.80 -16.47 -15.14
CA ARG A 225 4.37 -16.56 -15.48
C ARG A 225 3.65 -15.21 -15.39
N ALA A 226 4.22 -14.24 -14.68
CA ALA A 226 3.57 -12.97 -14.35
C ALA A 226 2.98 -12.25 -15.58
N ALA A 227 3.76 -12.09 -16.66
CA ALA A 227 3.31 -11.40 -17.86
C ALA A 227 2.10 -12.10 -18.53
N ALA A 228 2.10 -13.44 -18.59
CA ALA A 228 1.01 -14.21 -19.16
C ALA A 228 -0.26 -14.14 -18.28
N LEU A 229 -0.10 -14.16 -16.96
CA LEU A 229 -1.20 -13.97 -16.01
C LEU A 229 -1.81 -12.57 -16.10
N ILE A 230 -0.99 -11.52 -16.19
CA ILE A 230 -1.48 -10.16 -16.40
C ILE A 230 -2.27 -10.05 -17.71
N ALA A 231 -1.76 -10.64 -18.80
CA ALA A 231 -2.49 -10.65 -20.08
C ALA A 231 -3.84 -11.37 -19.97
N LYS A 232 -3.88 -12.51 -19.26
CA LYS A 232 -5.13 -13.23 -18.95
C LYS A 232 -6.08 -12.35 -18.13
N PHE A 233 -5.60 -11.72 -17.05
CA PHE A 233 -6.44 -10.89 -16.18
C PHE A 233 -7.00 -9.66 -16.88
N LYS A 234 -6.23 -8.99 -17.76
CA LYS A 234 -6.72 -7.88 -18.59
C LYS A 234 -7.92 -8.27 -19.46
N SER A 235 -8.07 -9.55 -19.79
CA SER A 235 -9.19 -10.08 -20.57
C SER A 235 -10.36 -10.63 -19.72
N SER A 236 -10.20 -10.68 -18.39
CA SER A 236 -11.21 -11.23 -17.49
C SER A 236 -12.39 -10.26 -17.31
N PRO A 237 -13.65 -10.74 -17.28
CA PRO A 237 -14.80 -9.91 -17.00
C PRO A 237 -14.67 -9.16 -15.67
N GLY A 238 -15.00 -7.86 -15.68
CA GLY A 238 -14.99 -7.00 -14.49
C GLY A 238 -13.60 -6.50 -14.06
N VAL A 239 -12.51 -6.95 -14.69
CA VAL A 239 -11.18 -6.36 -14.47
C VAL A 239 -11.08 -5.02 -15.20
N VAL A 240 -10.60 -4.01 -14.49
CA VAL A 240 -10.45 -2.63 -14.96
C VAL A 240 -8.98 -2.33 -15.29
N ALA A 241 -8.06 -2.83 -14.47
CA ALA A 241 -6.63 -2.73 -14.69
C ALA A 241 -5.91 -3.97 -14.15
N ALA A 242 -4.79 -4.32 -14.78
CA ALA A 242 -3.87 -5.33 -14.24
C ALA A 242 -2.43 -4.99 -14.68
N GLY A 243 -1.47 -5.21 -13.80
CA GLY A 243 -0.08 -4.84 -14.03
C GLY A 243 0.81 -5.25 -12.87
N TRP A 244 2.07 -4.80 -12.91
CA TRP A 244 3.02 -5.01 -11.83
C TRP A 244 2.86 -3.95 -10.75
N THR A 245 3.18 -4.35 -9.53
CA THR A 245 3.14 -3.51 -8.32
C THR A 245 4.46 -3.64 -7.57
N THR A 246 4.66 -2.82 -6.54
CA THR A 246 5.75 -3.05 -5.58
C THR A 246 5.53 -4.36 -4.83
N GLY A 247 6.60 -5.07 -4.53
CA GLY A 247 6.59 -6.39 -3.88
C GLY A 247 7.75 -6.54 -2.92
N ILE A 248 8.30 -7.75 -2.82
CA ILE A 248 9.37 -8.06 -1.85
C ILE A 248 10.75 -7.58 -2.32
N VAL A 249 10.89 -7.27 -3.60
CA VAL A 249 12.18 -6.95 -4.20
C VAL A 249 12.62 -5.53 -3.84
N GLU A 250 13.65 -5.47 -3.02
CA GLU A 250 14.39 -4.25 -2.70
C GLU A 250 15.63 -4.13 -3.60
N MET A 251 15.76 -3.00 -4.29
CA MET A 251 16.83 -2.81 -5.27
C MET A 251 18.23 -2.84 -4.66
N GLU A 252 18.40 -2.35 -3.44
CA GLU A 252 19.68 -2.33 -2.74
C GLU A 252 20.26 -3.73 -2.51
N ARG A 253 19.39 -4.74 -2.35
CA ARG A 253 19.76 -6.15 -2.15
C ARG A 253 19.68 -6.98 -3.43
N SER A 254 19.64 -6.30 -4.58
CA SER A 254 19.52 -6.92 -5.90
C SER A 254 20.84 -6.91 -6.68
N ILE A 255 21.06 -7.97 -7.45
CA ILE A 255 22.24 -8.20 -8.27
C ILE A 255 21.78 -8.49 -9.69
N ARG A 256 22.29 -7.73 -10.66
CA ARG A 256 21.99 -7.93 -12.09
C ARG A 256 23.14 -8.62 -12.81
N PHE A 257 22.89 -9.72 -13.49
CA PHE A 257 23.94 -10.51 -14.14
C PHE A 257 23.50 -11.03 -15.50
N SER A 258 24.45 -11.51 -16.31
CA SER A 258 24.14 -12.11 -17.61
C SER A 258 23.36 -13.42 -17.42
N ALA A 259 22.31 -13.63 -18.20
CA ALA A 259 21.49 -14.84 -18.11
C ALA A 259 22.13 -16.07 -18.79
N ALA A 260 23.09 -15.88 -19.69
CA ALA A 260 23.57 -16.93 -20.61
C ALA A 260 24.04 -18.20 -19.89
N ASP A 261 24.81 -18.04 -18.81
CA ASP A 261 25.34 -19.17 -18.04
C ASP A 261 24.34 -19.76 -17.03
N TRP A 262 23.17 -19.14 -16.86
CA TRP A 262 22.24 -19.43 -15.76
C TRP A 262 20.87 -19.91 -16.22
N ARG A 263 20.76 -20.26 -17.50
CA ARG A 263 19.53 -20.77 -18.11
C ARG A 263 19.64 -22.22 -18.52
N ASP A 264 18.49 -22.86 -18.58
CA ASP A 264 18.23 -24.08 -19.34
C ASP A 264 17.16 -23.75 -20.39
N GLY A 265 17.61 -23.56 -21.64
CA GLY A 265 16.80 -22.97 -22.71
C GLY A 265 16.36 -21.53 -22.37
N ASP A 266 15.04 -21.28 -22.42
CA ASP A 266 14.47 -19.95 -22.15
C ASP A 266 14.22 -19.68 -20.66
N LYS A 267 14.40 -20.67 -19.79
CA LYS A 267 14.07 -20.58 -18.36
C LYS A 267 15.33 -20.54 -17.48
N PRO A 268 15.28 -19.86 -16.32
CA PRO A 268 16.35 -19.94 -15.34
C PRO A 268 16.58 -21.40 -14.88
N ASN A 269 17.84 -21.83 -14.82
CA ASN A 269 18.20 -23.13 -14.28
C ASN A 269 18.18 -23.06 -12.75
N ARG A 270 17.03 -23.42 -12.18
CA ARG A 270 16.72 -23.30 -10.74
C ARG A 270 17.69 -24.06 -9.84
N ASP A 271 18.09 -25.26 -10.23
CA ASP A 271 19.01 -26.08 -9.42
C ASP A 271 20.43 -25.48 -9.42
N LYS A 272 20.91 -25.05 -10.59
CA LYS A 272 22.21 -24.39 -10.72
C LYS A 272 22.26 -23.08 -9.91
N LEU A 273 21.19 -22.28 -10.00
CA LEU A 273 21.06 -21.03 -9.25
C LEU A 273 21.03 -21.29 -7.75
N ALA A 274 20.19 -22.21 -7.27
CA ALA A 274 20.08 -22.53 -5.85
C ALA A 274 21.41 -23.05 -5.28
N ALA A 275 22.11 -23.93 -6.00
CA ALA A 275 23.41 -24.44 -5.59
C ALA A 275 24.49 -23.33 -5.50
N ALA A 276 24.53 -22.42 -6.47
CA ALA A 276 25.48 -21.30 -6.46
C ALA A 276 25.20 -20.32 -5.30
N ILE A 277 23.93 -19.94 -5.11
CA ILE A 277 23.53 -19.04 -4.02
C ILE A 277 23.85 -19.69 -2.66
N ALA A 278 23.44 -20.94 -2.44
CA ALA A 278 23.73 -21.67 -1.21
C ALA A 278 25.23 -21.82 -0.95
N GLY A 279 26.03 -22.06 -2.00
CA GLY A 279 27.48 -22.19 -1.90
C GLY A 279 28.19 -20.91 -1.46
N VAL A 280 27.70 -19.74 -1.89
CA VAL A 280 28.20 -18.44 -1.42
C VAL A 280 27.75 -18.19 0.02
N LEU A 281 26.46 -18.36 0.30
CA LEU A 281 25.88 -18.07 1.61
C LEU A 281 26.42 -18.96 2.73
N THR A 282 26.77 -20.21 2.44
CA THR A 282 27.47 -21.11 3.38
C THR A 282 28.76 -20.47 3.91
N LYS A 283 29.49 -19.74 3.05
CA LYS A 283 30.75 -19.08 3.41
C LYS A 283 30.52 -17.78 4.15
N THR A 284 29.64 -16.91 3.64
CA THR A 284 29.41 -15.59 4.24
C THR A 284 28.72 -15.69 5.59
N LEU A 285 27.79 -16.64 5.76
CA LEU A 285 27.10 -16.89 7.02
C LEU A 285 27.90 -17.77 7.99
N SER A 286 29.05 -18.32 7.56
CA SER A 286 29.80 -19.33 8.32
C SER A 286 28.91 -20.48 8.83
N ALA A 287 28.01 -20.94 7.97
CA ALA A 287 26.95 -21.91 8.30
C ALA A 287 26.90 -23.03 7.27
N LYS A 288 26.34 -24.18 7.62
CA LYS A 288 26.15 -25.31 6.70
C LYS A 288 24.76 -25.24 6.09
N SER A 289 24.67 -25.35 4.77
CA SER A 289 23.38 -25.50 4.08
C SER A 289 22.66 -26.77 4.56
N SER A 290 21.41 -26.62 4.97
CA SER A 290 20.54 -27.70 5.44
C SER A 290 19.50 -28.08 4.40
N SER A 291 18.89 -27.09 3.73
CA SER A 291 17.88 -27.33 2.70
C SER A 291 17.75 -26.14 1.74
N SER A 292 17.20 -26.41 0.56
CA SER A 292 16.83 -25.43 -0.45
C SER A 292 15.52 -25.86 -1.12
N ALA A 293 14.54 -24.98 -1.21
CA ALA A 293 13.26 -25.28 -1.84
C ALA A 293 12.75 -24.07 -2.64
N TRP A 294 12.30 -24.32 -3.87
CA TRP A 294 11.60 -23.33 -4.67
C TRP A 294 10.10 -23.40 -4.39
N ASP A 295 9.50 -22.25 -4.13
CA ASP A 295 8.06 -22.11 -4.04
C ASP A 295 7.44 -22.19 -5.45
N ALA A 296 6.47 -23.09 -5.62
CA ALA A 296 5.84 -23.32 -6.92
C ALA A 296 4.89 -22.18 -7.34
N ASN A 297 4.35 -21.42 -6.38
CA ASN A 297 3.41 -20.33 -6.61
C ASN A 297 4.16 -19.04 -6.94
N THR A 298 5.10 -18.65 -6.09
CA THR A 298 5.82 -17.36 -6.17
C THR A 298 7.14 -17.43 -6.91
N GLY A 299 7.70 -18.63 -7.08
CA GLY A 299 9.04 -18.79 -7.66
C GLY A 299 10.16 -18.30 -6.74
N ALA A 300 9.88 -17.97 -5.47
CA ALA A 300 10.90 -17.65 -4.48
C ALA A 300 11.68 -18.91 -4.07
N LEU A 301 12.96 -18.75 -3.77
CA LEU A 301 13.84 -19.78 -3.24
C LEU A 301 14.01 -19.57 -1.74
N ARG A 302 13.62 -20.54 -0.93
CA ARG A 302 13.93 -20.59 0.51
C ARG A 302 15.16 -21.45 0.74
N LEU A 303 16.15 -20.89 1.42
CA LEU A 303 17.39 -21.55 1.82
C LEU A 303 17.47 -21.58 3.34
N THR A 304 17.83 -22.74 3.91
CA THR A 304 18.02 -22.89 5.36
C THR A 304 19.45 -23.33 5.63
N PHE A 305 20.10 -22.66 6.58
CA PHE A 305 21.45 -22.94 7.03
C PHE A 305 21.47 -23.20 8.53
N LYS A 306 22.46 -23.95 9.01
CA LYS A 306 22.68 -24.22 10.43
C LYS A 306 24.11 -23.94 10.85
N ARG A 307 24.29 -23.32 12.01
CA ARG A 307 25.60 -23.15 12.67
C ARG A 307 25.45 -23.22 14.19
N PRO A 308 26.53 -23.52 14.93
CA PRO A 308 26.51 -23.36 16.39
C PRO A 308 26.23 -21.90 16.78
N SER A 309 25.40 -21.68 17.78
CA SER A 309 25.15 -20.35 18.33
C SER A 309 26.39 -19.85 19.10
N PRO A 310 26.84 -18.60 18.90
CA PRO A 310 27.93 -18.03 19.66
C PRO A 310 27.49 -17.48 21.02
N LEU A 311 26.18 -17.38 21.31
CA LEU A 311 25.66 -16.73 22.52
C LEU A 311 26.14 -17.41 23.81
N PHE A 312 25.98 -18.73 23.88
CA PHE A 312 26.44 -19.55 25.00
C PHE A 312 27.01 -20.87 24.47
N PRO A 313 28.29 -20.91 24.03
CA PRO A 313 28.86 -22.07 23.37
C PRO A 313 28.79 -23.37 24.20
N ALA A 314 28.82 -23.26 25.53
CA ALA A 314 28.73 -24.40 26.44
C ALA A 314 27.35 -25.10 26.44
N LEU A 315 26.30 -24.43 25.95
CA LEU A 315 24.96 -25.01 25.81
C LEU A 315 24.77 -25.73 24.46
N GLU A 316 25.75 -25.68 23.56
CA GLU A 316 25.72 -26.34 22.25
C GLU A 316 24.43 -26.04 21.45
N LEU A 317 23.89 -24.82 21.60
CA LEU A 317 22.71 -24.37 20.89
C LEU A 317 22.98 -24.25 19.38
N THR A 318 21.94 -24.44 18.57
CA THR A 318 22.00 -24.33 17.12
C THR A 318 21.25 -23.10 16.65
N GLU A 319 21.89 -22.26 15.82
CA GLU A 319 21.22 -21.24 15.03
C GLU A 319 20.74 -21.85 13.71
N THR A 320 19.45 -21.66 13.42
CA THR A 320 18.85 -21.92 12.10
C THR A 320 18.64 -20.58 11.41
N ILE A 321 19.30 -20.40 10.27
CA ILE A 321 19.26 -19.17 9.47
C ILE A 321 18.46 -19.44 8.21
N GLU A 322 17.42 -18.67 7.97
CA GLU A 322 16.61 -18.72 6.76
C GLU A 322 16.88 -17.51 5.88
N VAL A 323 17.09 -17.76 4.58
CA VAL A 323 17.28 -16.71 3.58
C VAL A 323 16.31 -16.98 2.42
N THR A 324 15.52 -15.99 2.07
CA THR A 324 14.68 -16.00 0.87
C THR A 324 15.43 -15.31 -0.27
N ALA A 325 15.34 -15.87 -1.47
CA ALA A 325 15.89 -15.28 -2.68
C ALA A 325 14.86 -15.33 -3.81
N LEU A 326 14.98 -14.45 -4.79
CA LEU A 326 14.16 -14.48 -6.00
C LEU A 326 15.05 -14.24 -7.21
N VAL A 327 14.88 -15.06 -8.25
CA VAL A 327 15.58 -14.87 -9.53
C VAL A 327 14.57 -14.63 -10.64
N ALA A 328 14.68 -13.49 -11.30
CA ALA A 328 13.77 -13.05 -12.35
C ALA A 328 14.53 -12.45 -13.54
N PRO A 329 13.94 -12.37 -14.74
CA PRO A 329 14.38 -11.41 -15.75
C PRO A 329 14.37 -9.98 -15.18
N ASP A 330 15.26 -9.12 -15.65
CA ASP A 330 15.34 -7.71 -15.17
C ASP A 330 14.21 -6.81 -15.73
N LYS A 331 13.39 -7.31 -16.66
CA LYS A 331 12.26 -6.61 -17.27
C LYS A 331 11.16 -7.56 -17.76
N PRO A 332 9.93 -7.06 -17.98
CA PRO A 332 8.85 -7.86 -18.54
C PRO A 332 9.19 -8.47 -19.92
N GLY A 333 8.63 -9.65 -20.20
CA GLY A 333 8.78 -10.31 -21.51
C GLY A 333 10.12 -11.03 -21.74
N GLY A 334 11.00 -11.06 -20.73
CA GLY A 334 12.31 -11.73 -20.82
C GLY A 334 13.43 -10.78 -21.23
N SER A 335 14.66 -11.20 -20.95
CA SER A 335 15.87 -10.39 -21.12
C SER A 335 17.10 -11.26 -21.31
N ASP A 336 18.22 -10.72 -21.76
CA ASP A 336 19.54 -11.36 -21.69
C ASP A 336 20.19 -11.22 -20.30
N ARG A 337 19.50 -10.54 -19.38
CA ARG A 337 19.89 -10.33 -17.98
C ARG A 337 18.91 -10.97 -17.02
N LEU A 338 19.44 -11.39 -15.89
CA LEU A 338 18.66 -11.80 -14.72
C LEU A 338 18.96 -10.85 -13.56
N MET A 339 18.01 -10.75 -12.65
CA MET A 339 18.12 -10.10 -11.36
C MET A 339 17.96 -11.16 -10.28
N LEU A 340 18.89 -11.19 -9.34
CA LEU A 340 18.83 -11.95 -8.09
C LEU A 340 18.58 -10.96 -6.96
N TRP A 341 17.44 -11.08 -6.29
CA TRP A 341 17.20 -10.43 -5.01
C TRP A 341 17.43 -11.42 -3.88
N ILE A 342 18.02 -10.96 -2.77
CA ILE A 342 18.14 -11.74 -1.53
C ILE A 342 17.56 -10.97 -0.36
N GLY A 343 16.65 -11.61 0.38
CA GLY A 343 16.09 -11.08 1.61
C GLY A 343 17.13 -10.99 2.74
N ASN A 344 16.72 -10.35 3.83
CA ASN A 344 17.50 -10.35 5.07
C ASN A 344 17.44 -11.74 5.73
N PRO A 345 18.55 -12.26 6.27
CA PRO A 345 18.52 -13.54 6.97
C PRO A 345 17.68 -13.46 8.26
N VAL A 346 16.81 -14.44 8.47
CA VAL A 346 16.06 -14.63 9.73
C VAL A 346 16.74 -15.74 10.51
N THR A 347 17.19 -15.45 11.72
CA THR A 347 17.90 -16.42 12.57
C THR A 347 17.05 -16.78 13.78
N THR A 348 16.87 -18.06 14.01
CA THR A 348 16.23 -18.61 15.22
C THR A 348 17.22 -19.50 15.96
N THR A 349 17.16 -19.55 17.29
CA THR A 349 18.07 -20.38 18.11
C THR A 349 17.30 -21.47 18.83
N THR A 350 17.77 -22.71 18.73
CA THR A 350 17.13 -23.87 19.35
C THR A 350 18.14 -24.81 20.03
N ASP A 351 17.70 -25.49 21.08
CA ASP A 351 18.42 -26.61 21.66
C ASP A 351 18.08 -27.92 20.90
N GLU A 352 19.01 -28.35 20.05
CA GLU A 352 18.88 -29.58 19.27
C GLU A 352 19.54 -30.81 19.95
N SER A 353 19.98 -30.68 21.20
CA SER A 353 20.64 -31.77 21.93
C SER A 353 19.74 -33.00 22.13
N ALA A 354 20.37 -34.16 22.32
CA ALA A 354 19.66 -35.37 22.68
C ALA A 354 19.37 -35.38 24.20
N GLY A 355 18.09 -35.43 24.59
CA GLY A 355 17.68 -35.52 25.99
C GLY A 355 16.82 -34.34 26.46
N ALA A 356 17.07 -33.86 27.68
CA ALA A 356 16.35 -32.71 28.25
C ALA A 356 16.83 -31.42 27.56
N LYS A 357 15.89 -30.66 26.98
CA LYS A 357 16.17 -29.48 26.17
C LYS A 357 15.82 -28.19 26.88
N LEU A 358 16.59 -27.14 26.62
CA LEU A 358 16.21 -25.77 26.93
C LEU A 358 15.16 -25.28 25.93
N ASN A 359 13.99 -24.88 26.45
CA ASN A 359 12.98 -24.21 25.63
C ASN A 359 13.30 -22.72 25.61
N LEU A 360 13.60 -22.21 24.41
CA LEU A 360 13.87 -20.81 24.17
C LEU A 360 12.60 -20.16 23.62
N ALA A 361 12.18 -19.07 24.24
CA ALA A 361 11.19 -18.19 23.63
C ALA A 361 11.96 -17.24 22.70
N ASP A 362 11.71 -17.35 21.40
CA ASP A 362 12.18 -16.34 20.45
C ASP A 362 11.26 -15.13 20.64
N GLU A 363 11.75 -14.10 21.33
CA GLU A 363 11.08 -12.81 21.34
C GLU A 363 11.28 -12.22 19.94
N ALA A 364 10.32 -12.46 19.04
CA ALA A 364 10.27 -11.77 17.77
C ALA A 364 10.41 -10.28 18.06
N SER A 365 11.51 -9.67 17.61
CA SER A 365 11.81 -8.26 17.81
C SER A 365 10.62 -7.45 17.32
N ALA A 366 9.85 -6.91 18.27
CA ALA A 366 8.69 -6.06 18.00
C ALA A 366 9.10 -4.60 17.73
N ASP A 367 10.41 -4.34 17.62
CA ASP A 367 10.95 -3.03 17.26
C ASP A 367 11.23 -2.97 15.76
N GLU A 368 10.46 -2.14 15.07
CA GLU A 368 10.59 -1.80 13.64
C GLU A 368 11.86 -0.96 13.32
N GLU A 369 12.77 -0.81 14.29
CA GLU A 369 14.09 -0.16 14.14
C GLU A 369 15.24 -1.14 14.41
N GLU A 370 15.11 -2.40 13.97
CA GLU A 370 16.26 -3.30 13.95
C GLU A 370 17.21 -2.81 12.83
N ASP A 371 18.38 -2.27 13.22
CA ASP A 371 19.51 -2.02 12.32
C ASP A 371 19.63 -3.18 11.34
N GLN A 372 19.71 -2.90 10.03
CA GLN A 372 19.81 -3.90 8.97
C GLN A 372 20.77 -5.01 9.40
N LYS A 373 20.23 -6.18 9.77
CA LYS A 373 21.02 -7.31 10.29
C LYS A 373 22.15 -7.58 9.31
N ASP A 374 23.38 -7.44 9.79
CA ASP A 374 24.61 -7.59 9.00
C ASP A 374 24.54 -8.90 8.18
N ASP A 375 24.47 -8.77 6.86
CA ASP A 375 24.41 -9.90 5.95
C ASP A 375 25.79 -10.53 5.73
N ASN A 376 26.80 -10.12 6.49
CA ASN A 376 28.20 -10.55 6.42
C ASN A 376 28.79 -10.36 5.01
N GLY A 377 28.35 -9.32 4.28
CA GLY A 377 28.77 -9.03 2.91
C GLY A 377 28.20 -10.02 1.88
N SER A 378 27.06 -10.65 2.15
CA SER A 378 26.46 -11.67 1.29
C SER A 378 26.12 -11.13 -0.10
N VAL A 379 25.55 -9.93 -0.20
CA VAL A 379 25.20 -9.35 -1.51
C VAL A 379 26.47 -9.09 -2.34
N ASP A 380 27.55 -8.61 -1.73
CA ASP A 380 28.82 -8.38 -2.43
C ASP A 380 29.49 -9.68 -2.88
N ALA A 381 29.47 -10.71 -2.04
CA ALA A 381 30.02 -12.01 -2.38
C ALA A 381 29.25 -12.66 -3.53
N LEU A 382 27.92 -12.58 -3.51
CA LEU A 382 27.06 -13.05 -4.60
C LEU A 382 27.32 -12.23 -5.87
N ALA A 383 27.42 -10.91 -5.79
CA ALA A 383 27.71 -10.09 -6.97
C ALA A 383 29.02 -10.51 -7.64
N ARG A 384 30.06 -10.84 -6.86
CA ARG A 384 31.34 -11.37 -7.39
C ARG A 384 31.17 -12.75 -8.03
N GLU A 385 30.48 -13.67 -7.38
CA GLU A 385 30.24 -15.03 -7.90
C GLU A 385 29.49 -15.00 -9.24
N PHE A 386 28.44 -14.18 -9.31
CA PHE A 386 27.61 -14.04 -10.50
C PHE A 386 28.21 -13.12 -11.57
N LYS A 387 29.37 -12.49 -11.30
CA LYS A 387 29.96 -11.43 -12.12
C LYS A 387 28.92 -10.34 -12.44
N GLY A 388 28.11 -10.03 -11.43
CA GLY A 388 26.95 -9.17 -11.52
C GLY A 388 27.26 -7.72 -11.12
N GLN A 389 26.31 -6.86 -11.46
CA GLN A 389 26.25 -5.45 -11.10
C GLN A 389 25.39 -5.28 -9.86
N ARG A 390 25.72 -4.28 -9.04
CA ARG A 390 24.90 -3.89 -7.88
C ARG A 390 24.10 -2.62 -8.19
N TRP A 391 23.02 -2.43 -7.46
CA TRP A 391 22.29 -1.17 -7.51
C TRP A 391 23.05 -0.06 -6.77
N ASP A 392 23.19 1.11 -7.41
CA ASP A 392 23.69 2.36 -6.85
C ASP A 392 22.47 3.26 -6.59
N ALA A 393 22.01 3.33 -5.34
CA ALA A 393 20.80 4.07 -4.97
C ALA A 393 20.94 5.57 -5.25
N ASP A 394 22.12 6.14 -4.98
CA ASP A 394 22.43 7.56 -5.21
C ASP A 394 22.28 7.97 -6.68
N LYS A 395 22.57 7.04 -7.60
CA LYS A 395 22.48 7.27 -9.04
C LYS A 395 21.26 6.63 -9.69
N SER A 396 20.50 5.84 -8.93
CA SER A 396 19.42 4.99 -9.42
C SER A 396 19.85 4.18 -10.67
N ALA A 397 20.99 3.49 -10.57
CA ALA A 397 21.59 2.79 -11.71
C ALA A 397 22.36 1.52 -11.31
N TRP A 398 22.49 0.58 -12.24
CA TRP A 398 23.33 -0.61 -12.09
C TRP A 398 24.82 -0.27 -12.26
N LYS A 399 25.66 -0.74 -11.33
CA LYS A 399 27.11 -0.50 -11.27
C LYS A 399 27.89 -1.81 -11.34
#